data_AF-A0A1S3KWX7-F1
#
_entry.id   AF-A0A1S3KWX7-F1
#
_cell.length_a   1.000
_cell.length_b   1.000
_cell.length_c   1.000
_cell.angle_alpha   90.00
_cell.angle_beta   90.00
_cell.angle_gamma   90.00
#
_symmetry.space_group_name_H-M   'P 1'
#
loop_
_entity.id
_entity.type
_entity.pdbx_description
1 polymer ?
#
loop_
_entity_poly.entity_id
_entity_poly.type
_entity_poly.pdbx_seq_one_letter_code
_entity_poly.pdbx_strand_id
1 'polypeptide(L)'
;MRCTALQRDAKGQYLFDLICHHLNLLEKDYFGIRYVDPDKQRHWLGFTKCIAKQMKSQPPFTMCLRVKFYPPDPAALKEEITRYLVFLQIKRDLYHGRLLCKTSDAAMLAAYILQGKWTTATPCISCLFFLLNLYLTRQVS
;
A
#
# COMPACT_ATOMS: atom_id res chain seq x y z
N MET A 1 -7.23 -4.80 8.59
CA MET A 1 -7.35 -4.76 10.06
C MET A 1 -8.81 -4.48 10.40
N ARG A 2 -9.48 -5.30 11.22
CA ARG A 2 -10.82 -4.98 11.74
C ARG A 2 -10.62 -4.31 13.10
N CYS A 3 -11.02 -3.07 13.24
CA CYS A 3 -10.82 -2.33 14.49
C CYS A 3 -12.16 -2.18 15.21
N THR A 4 -12.30 -2.83 16.36
CA THR A 4 -13.53 -2.83 17.19
C THR A 4 -13.42 -1.90 18.40
N ALA A 5 -12.20 -1.47 18.78
CA ALA A 5 -11.93 -0.71 20.01
C ALA A 5 -11.06 0.54 19.75
N LEU A 6 -11.45 1.38 18.78
CA LEU A 6 -10.87 2.71 18.65
C LEU A 6 -11.51 3.64 19.70
N GLN A 7 -10.68 4.30 20.52
CA GLN A 7 -11.16 5.41 21.34
C GLN A 7 -11.91 6.40 20.43
N ARG A 8 -13.09 6.85 20.87
CA ARG A 8 -14.02 7.65 20.03
C ARG A 8 -13.39 8.93 19.48
N ASP A 9 -12.35 9.45 20.13
CA ASP A 9 -11.64 10.66 19.75
C ASP A 9 -10.25 10.41 19.15
N ALA A 10 -9.90 9.15 18.89
CA ALA A 10 -8.63 8.80 18.28
C ALA A 10 -8.48 9.46 16.90
N LYS A 11 -7.39 10.20 16.73
CA LYS A 11 -7.02 10.82 15.45
C LYS A 11 -6.48 9.79 14.48
N GLY A 12 -6.62 10.05 13.18
CA GLY A 12 -6.06 9.19 12.13
C GLY A 12 -4.55 8.98 12.29
N GLN A 13 -3.83 10.01 12.74
CA GLN A 13 -2.39 9.95 12.99
C GLN A 13 -2.03 8.87 14.03
N TYR A 14 -2.77 8.79 15.14
CA TYR A 14 -2.49 7.81 16.20
C TYR A 14 -2.58 6.37 15.69
N LEU A 15 -3.64 6.05 14.93
CA LEU A 15 -3.78 4.74 14.32
C LEU A 15 -2.67 4.44 13.31
N PHE A 16 -2.29 5.44 12.51
CA PHE A 16 -1.21 5.29 11.53
C PHE A 16 0.13 5.03 12.21
N ASP A 17 0.47 5.78 13.26
CA ASP A 17 1.69 5.58 14.02
C ASP A 17 1.73 4.22 14.72
N LEU A 18 0.60 3.77 15.28
CA LEU A 18 0.50 2.44 15.90
C LEU A 18 0.77 1.32 14.88
N ILE A 19 0.20 1.43 13.67
CA ILE A 19 0.45 0.46 12.59
C ILE A 19 1.91 0.50 12.16
N CYS A 20 2.48 1.69 11.96
CA CYS A 20 3.87 1.82 11.55
C CYS A 20 4.82 1.27 12.61
N HIS A 21 4.55 1.53 13.89
CA HIS A 21 5.32 0.98 15.00
C HIS A 21 5.24 -0.55 15.03
N HIS A 22 4.05 -1.14 14.89
CA HIS A 22 3.88 -2.59 14.88
C HIS A 22 4.58 -3.27 13.70
N LEU A 23 4.65 -2.61 12.54
CA LEU A 23 5.35 -3.10 11.36
C LEU A 23 6.85 -2.75 11.33
N ASN A 24 7.35 -2.02 12.33
CA ASN A 24 8.68 -1.41 12.33
C ASN A 24 8.97 -0.59 11.06
N LEU A 25 7.97 0.17 10.60
CA LEU A 25 8.02 0.94 9.37
C LEU A 25 8.58 2.35 9.63
N LEU A 26 9.80 2.60 9.16
CA LEU A 26 10.49 3.88 9.30
C LEU A 26 10.15 4.86 8.17
N GLU A 27 10.08 4.38 6.92
CA GLU A 27 9.78 5.19 5.73
C GLU A 27 8.27 5.42 5.56
N LYS A 28 7.65 6.08 6.53
CA LYS A 28 6.19 6.25 6.63
C LYS A 28 5.58 7.08 5.50
N ASP A 29 6.36 7.98 4.90
CA ASP A 29 5.88 8.99 3.95
C ASP A 29 5.25 8.40 2.67
N TYR A 30 5.59 7.15 2.34
CA TYR A 30 5.03 6.45 1.19
C TYR A 30 3.63 5.89 1.43
N PHE A 31 3.18 5.81 2.69
CA PHE A 31 2.00 5.05 3.06
C PHE A 31 0.85 5.92 3.58
N GLY A 32 -0.35 5.36 3.50
CA GLY A 32 -1.54 5.92 4.12
C GLY A 32 -2.56 4.86 4.45
N ILE A 33 -3.56 5.23 5.25
CA ILE A 33 -4.69 4.35 5.54
C ILE A 33 -5.82 4.69 4.58
N ARG A 34 -6.31 3.66 3.88
CA ARG A 34 -7.47 3.76 2.99
C ARG A 34 -8.65 3.00 3.58
N TYR A 35 -9.84 3.58 3.46
CA TYR A 35 -11.11 2.94 3.77
C TYR A 35 -12.08 3.01 2.58
N VAL A 36 -13.19 2.31 2.72
CA VAL A 36 -14.31 2.35 1.78
C VAL A 36 -15.54 2.77 2.57
N ASP A 37 -16.27 3.76 2.09
CA ASP A 37 -17.49 4.24 2.74
C ASP A 37 -18.72 3.38 2.33
N PRO A 38 -19.91 3.62 2.93
CA PRO A 38 -21.13 2.89 2.57
C PRO A 38 -21.51 3.01 1.08
N ASP A 39 -21.15 4.13 0.44
CA ASP A 39 -21.38 4.39 -0.99
C ASP A 39 -20.34 3.72 -1.90
N LYS A 40 -19.52 2.83 -1.34
CA LYS A 40 -18.43 2.09 -2.01
C LYS A 40 -17.32 2.98 -2.57
N GLN A 41 -17.24 4.23 -2.13
CA GLN A 41 -16.19 5.17 -2.52
C GLN A 41 -14.95 4.97 -1.67
N ARG A 42 -13.78 5.19 -2.30
CA ARG A 42 -12.48 4.96 -1.67
C ARG A 42 -11.96 6.28 -1.11
N HIS A 43 -11.62 6.29 0.17
CA HIS A 43 -11.15 7.47 0.86
C HIS A 43 -9.83 7.23 1.57
N TRP A 44 -8.99 8.25 1.60
CA TRP A 44 -7.81 8.29 2.48
C TRP A 44 -8.21 8.84 3.83
N LEU A 45 -7.75 8.18 4.90
CA LEU A 45 -7.95 8.65 6.26
C LEU A 45 -7.12 9.92 6.49
N GLY A 46 -7.77 11.00 6.89
CA GLY A 46 -7.11 12.22 7.32
C GLY A 46 -6.48 12.03 8.69
N PHE A 47 -5.21 12.41 8.81
CA PHE A 47 -4.42 12.20 10.03
C PHE A 47 -4.80 13.15 11.17
N THR A 48 -5.20 14.38 10.85
CA THR A 48 -5.55 15.41 11.84
C THR A 48 -6.96 15.26 12.40
N LYS A 49 -7.85 14.60 11.65
CA LYS A 49 -9.26 14.43 11.99
C LYS A 49 -9.48 13.18 12.83
N CYS A 50 -10.50 13.23 13.69
CA CYS A 50 -10.98 12.07 14.43
C CYS A 50 -11.44 10.96 13.45
N ILE A 51 -11.10 9.70 13.72
CA ILE A 51 -11.45 8.56 12.86
C ILE A 51 -12.98 8.39 12.81
N ALA A 52 -13.65 8.43 13.96
CA ALA A 52 -15.10 8.29 14.04
C ALA A 52 -15.86 9.39 13.29
N LYS A 53 -15.29 10.60 13.18
CA LYS A 53 -15.90 11.71 12.41
C LYS A 53 -15.74 11.56 10.89
N GLN A 54 -14.77 10.79 10.43
CA GLN A 54 -14.51 10.56 9.00
C GLN A 54 -15.22 9.32 8.48
N MET A 55 -15.39 8.33 9.35
CA MET A 55 -16.04 7.07 9.02
C MET A 55 -17.54 7.19 9.27
N LYS A 56 -18.30 7.33 8.17
CA LYS A 56 -19.78 7.36 8.21
C LYS A 56 -20.41 5.99 8.50
N SER A 57 -19.63 4.91 8.43
CA SER A 57 -20.10 3.53 8.69
C SER A 57 -20.07 3.20 10.18
N GLN A 58 -20.98 2.37 10.67
CA GLN A 58 -20.88 1.79 12.01
C GLN A 58 -19.74 0.74 12.08
N PRO A 59 -19.11 0.52 13.25
CA PRO A 59 -18.12 -0.53 13.44
C PRO A 59 -18.67 -1.92 13.10
N PRO A 60 -17.82 -2.89 12.67
CA PRO A 60 -16.36 -2.79 12.60
C PRO A 60 -15.86 -2.01 11.39
N PHE A 61 -14.90 -1.12 11.63
CA PHE A 61 -14.26 -0.35 10.57
C PHE A 61 -13.36 -1.25 9.72
N THR A 62 -13.54 -1.21 8.40
CA THR A 62 -12.65 -1.89 7.45
C THR A 62 -11.67 -0.90 6.86
N MET A 63 -10.42 -0.97 7.33
CA MET A 63 -9.31 -0.11 6.90
C MET A 63 -8.12 -0.93 6.42
N CYS A 64 -7.34 -0.35 5.52
CA CYS A 64 -6.15 -0.97 4.94
C CYS A 64 -5.01 0.02 4.82
N LEU A 65 -3.81 -0.37 5.26
CA LEU A 65 -2.58 0.32 4.88
C LEU A 65 -2.33 0.12 3.37
N ARG A 66 -2.01 1.20 2.67
CA ARG A 66 -1.77 1.22 1.22
C ARG A 66 -0.63 2.19 0.91
N VAL A 67 0.07 1.95 -0.20
CA VAL A 67 1.00 2.94 -0.75
C VAL A 67 0.18 4.09 -1.31
N LYS A 68 0.48 5.31 -0.85
CA LYS A 68 -0.15 6.55 -1.30
C LYS A 68 0.73 7.28 -2.30
N PHE A 69 2.04 7.24 -2.08
CA PHE A 69 3.04 7.85 -2.95
C PHE A 69 4.07 6.78 -3.30
N TYR A 70 4.27 6.55 -4.60
CA TYR A 70 5.30 5.64 -5.07
C TYR A 70 6.58 6.45 -5.30
N PRO A 71 7.74 5.99 -4.80
CA PRO A 71 9.00 6.68 -5.06
C PRO A 71 9.31 6.64 -6.55
N PRO A 72 9.88 7.69 -7.16
CA PRO A 72 10.27 7.70 -8.58
C PRO A 72 11.38 6.69 -8.89
N ASP A 73 12.22 6.38 -7.89
CA ASP A 73 13.31 5.41 -8.00
C ASP A 73 13.14 4.32 -6.93
N PRO A 74 13.07 3.03 -7.29
CA PRO A 74 13.08 1.90 -6.35
C PRO A 74 14.29 1.89 -5.41
N ALA A 75 15.45 2.42 -5.82
CA ALA A 75 16.63 2.53 -4.96
C ALA A 75 16.44 3.55 -3.82
N ALA A 76 15.44 4.43 -3.89
CA ALA A 76 15.08 5.33 -2.81
C ALA A 76 14.47 4.62 -1.60
N LEU A 77 13.96 3.38 -1.77
CA LEU A 77 13.44 2.56 -0.68
C LEU A 77 14.62 1.86 0.01
N LYS A 78 14.96 2.33 1.21
CA LYS A 78 16.10 1.82 1.98
C LYS A 78 15.73 0.61 2.83
N GLU A 79 14.52 0.60 3.37
CA GLU A 79 14.06 -0.47 4.26
C GLU A 79 13.49 -1.65 3.47
N GLU A 80 13.83 -2.85 3.93
CA GLU A 80 13.33 -4.08 3.32
C GLU A 80 11.82 -4.23 3.49
N ILE A 81 11.29 -3.85 4.65
CA ILE A 81 9.85 -3.86 4.91
C ILE A 81 9.10 -2.92 3.96
N THR A 82 9.63 -1.73 3.69
CA THR A 82 9.04 -0.77 2.77
C THR A 82 8.99 -1.34 1.35
N ARG A 83 10.12 -1.87 0.88
CA ARG A 83 10.25 -2.58 -0.39
C ARG A 83 9.20 -3.70 -0.52
N TYR A 84 9.07 -4.53 0.51
CA TYR A 84 8.12 -5.62 0.53
C TYR A 84 6.65 -5.14 0.48
N LEU A 85 6.30 -4.12 1.25
CA LEU A 85 4.93 -3.56 1.26
C LEU A 85 4.57 -2.91 -0.09
N VAL A 86 5.51 -2.22 -0.73
CA VAL A 86 5.33 -1.68 -2.08
C VAL A 86 5.16 -2.79 -3.11
N PHE A 87 5.96 -3.86 -3.04
CA PHE A 87 5.80 -5.04 -3.87
C PHE A 87 4.39 -5.66 -3.74
N LEU A 88 3.91 -5.85 -2.50
CA LEU A 88 2.58 -6.39 -2.25
C LEU A 88 1.47 -5.51 -2.83
N GLN A 89 1.64 -4.20 -2.77
CA GLN A 89 0.72 -3.25 -3.37
C GLN A 89 0.67 -3.40 -4.89
N ILE A 90 1.82 -3.43 -5.56
CA ILE A 90 1.91 -3.57 -7.02
C ILE A 90 1.30 -4.90 -7.48
N LYS A 91 1.64 -6.00 -6.81
CA LYS A 91 1.04 -7.32 -7.06
C LYS A 91 -0.49 -7.29 -6.97
N ARG A 92 -1.02 -6.58 -5.97
CA ARG A 92 -2.47 -6.41 -5.79
C ARG A 92 -3.09 -5.58 -6.92
N ASP A 93 -2.43 -4.49 -7.32
CA ASP A 93 -2.93 -3.62 -8.37
C ASP A 93 -2.87 -4.30 -9.74
N LEU A 94 -1.86 -5.11 -10.01
CA LEU A 94 -1.79 -6.00 -11.17
C LEU A 94 -2.96 -6.99 -11.18
N TYR A 95 -3.21 -7.69 -10.06
CA TYR A 95 -4.30 -8.66 -9.95
C TYR A 95 -5.69 -8.03 -10.17
N HIS A 96 -5.88 -6.78 -9.73
CA HIS A 96 -7.14 -6.05 -9.92
C HIS A 96 -7.20 -5.23 -11.21
N GLY A 97 -6.21 -5.34 -12.11
CA GLY A 97 -6.18 -4.61 -13.39
C GLY A 97 -6.07 -3.09 -13.24
N ARG A 98 -5.49 -2.59 -12.14
CA ARG A 98 -5.31 -1.16 -11.88
C ARG A 98 -3.99 -0.61 -12.40
N LEU A 99 -3.12 -1.50 -12.86
CA LEU A 99 -1.81 -1.16 -13.40
C LEU A 99 -1.96 -0.89 -14.89
N LEU A 100 -1.85 0.38 -15.30
CA LEU A 100 -1.90 0.77 -16.72
C LEU A 100 -0.58 0.36 -17.40
N CYS A 101 -0.56 -0.82 -18.01
CA CYS A 101 0.60 -1.35 -18.72
C CYS A 101 0.19 -2.22 -19.91
N LYS A 102 1.15 -2.54 -20.78
CA LYS A 102 0.93 -3.48 -21.88
C LYS A 102 0.80 -4.91 -21.33
N THR A 103 0.09 -5.77 -22.05
CA THR A 103 -0.05 -7.19 -21.68
C THR A 103 1.30 -7.91 -21.54
N SER A 104 2.28 -7.56 -22.38
CA SER A 104 3.66 -8.07 -22.29
C SER A 104 4.32 -7.74 -20.95
N ASP A 105 4.12 -6.50 -20.49
CA ASP A 105 4.71 -6.01 -19.25
C ASP A 105 4.02 -6.68 -18.07
N ALA A 106 2.69 -6.74 -18.08
CA ALA A 106 1.90 -7.47 -17.09
C ALA A 106 2.31 -8.94 -16.96
N ALA A 107 2.53 -9.63 -18.09
CA ALA A 107 2.99 -11.02 -18.11
C ALA A 107 4.39 -11.16 -17.50
N MET A 108 5.30 -10.23 -17.81
CA MET A 108 6.65 -10.22 -17.24
C MET A 108 6.62 -9.96 -15.72
N LEU A 109 5.80 -9.01 -15.26
CA LEU A 109 5.59 -8.76 -13.83
C LEU A 109 5.02 -9.99 -13.13
N ALA A 110 4.06 -10.68 -13.74
CA ALA A 110 3.51 -11.92 -13.21
C ALA A 110 4.58 -13.03 -13.10
N ALA A 111 5.45 -13.16 -14.10
CA ALA A 111 6.57 -14.11 -14.07
C ALA A 111 7.53 -13.81 -12.91
N TYR A 112 7.92 -12.54 -12.71
CA TYR A 112 8.76 -12.14 -11.58
C TYR A 112 8.09 -12.36 -10.21
N ILE A 113 6.79 -12.08 -10.09
CA ILE A 113 6.02 -12.34 -8.87
C ILE A 113 5.96 -13.85 -8.58
N LEU A 114 5.83 -14.68 -9.61
CA LEU A 114 5.85 -16.13 -9.46
C LEU A 114 7.24 -16.59 -9.03
N GLN A 115 8.29 -16.17 -9.71
CA GLN A 115 9.68 -16.52 -9.36
C GLN A 115 10.00 -16.20 -7.90
N GLY A 116 9.65 -15.01 -7.42
CA GLY A 116 9.86 -14.59 -6.03
C GLY A 116 9.00 -15.32 -5.00
N LYS A 117 7.94 -16.04 -5.39
CA LYS A 117 7.18 -16.91 -4.47
C LYS A 117 7.85 -18.26 -4.24
N TRP A 118 8.63 -18.76 -5.20
CA TRP A 118 9.23 -20.09 -5.15
C TRP A 118 10.65 -20.06 -4.58
N THR A 119 11.36 -18.94 -4.72
CA THR A 119 12.60 -18.70 -4.00
C THR A 119 12.27 -18.09 -2.64
N THR A 120 12.75 -18.68 -1.54
CA THR A 120 12.65 -18.15 -0.16
C THR A 120 13.30 -16.78 0.06
N ALA A 121 13.81 -16.16 -1.02
CA ALA A 121 14.35 -14.82 -1.01
C ALA A 121 13.21 -13.79 -0.98
N THR A 122 13.31 -12.89 -0.02
CA THR A 122 12.75 -11.54 -0.06
C THR A 122 12.74 -10.99 -1.49
N PRO A 123 11.68 -10.26 -1.94
CA PRO A 123 11.61 -9.82 -3.32
C PRO A 123 12.89 -9.04 -3.65
N CYS A 124 13.75 -9.64 -4.48
CA CYS A 124 15.05 -9.08 -4.81
C CYS A 124 14.85 -7.65 -5.30
N ILE A 125 15.79 -6.77 -4.94
CA ILE A 125 15.79 -5.35 -5.36
C ILE A 125 15.59 -5.25 -6.88
N SER A 126 16.07 -6.21 -7.66
CA SER A 126 15.85 -6.34 -9.11
C SER A 126 14.37 -6.48 -9.52
N CYS A 127 13.56 -7.28 -8.80
CA CYS A 127 12.12 -7.39 -9.04
C CYS A 127 11.41 -6.06 -8.77
N LEU A 128 11.75 -5.39 -7.66
CA LEU A 128 11.23 -4.05 -7.35
C LEU A 128 11.70 -3.00 -8.35
N PHE A 129 12.93 -3.11 -8.85
CA PHE A 129 13.48 -2.23 -9.87
C PHE A 129 12.65 -2.28 -11.14
N PHE A 130 12.27 -3.47 -11.57
CA PHE A 130 11.44 -3.67 -12.76
C PHE A 130 9.97 -3.29 -12.52
N LEU A 131 9.43 -3.61 -11.34
CA LEU A 131 8.05 -3.31 -10.94
C LEU A 131 7.78 -1.81 -10.80
N LEU A 132 8.67 -1.06 -10.14
CA LEU A 132 8.53 0.39 -9.98
C LEU A 132 8.85 1.13 -11.28
N ASN A 133 9.89 0.77 -12.03
CA ASN A 133 10.16 1.39 -13.33
C ASN A 133 8.96 1.27 -14.28
N LEU A 134 8.34 0.09 -14.41
CA LEU A 134 7.14 -0.10 -15.24
C LEU A 134 5.89 0.61 -14.69
N TYR A 135 5.72 0.66 -13.36
CA TYR A 135 4.58 1.32 -12.73
C TYR A 135 4.63 2.85 -12.87
N LEU A 136 5.82 3.44 -12.68
CA LEU A 136 6.00 4.89 -12.62
C LEU A 136 6.15 5.54 -13.99
N THR A 137 6.83 4.88 -14.93
CA THR A 137 7.00 5.45 -16.29
C THR A 137 5.69 5.62 -17.07
N ARG A 138 4.56 5.05 -16.60
CA ARG A 138 3.27 5.10 -17.32
C ARG A 138 2.07 5.53 -16.47
N GLN A 139 2.25 5.89 -15.20
CA GLN A 139 1.23 6.59 -14.40
C GLN A 139 1.31 8.13 -14.55
N VAL A 140 2.33 8.65 -15.24
CA VAL A 140 2.58 10.09 -15.46
C VAL A 140 2.49 10.49 -16.96
N SER A 141 1.93 9.63 -17.81
CA SER A 141 1.68 9.92 -19.24
C SER A 141 0.18 9.95 -19.54
#